data_AF-A0A850BNB6-F1
#
_entry.id   AF-A0A850BNB6-F1
#
_cell.length_a   1.000
_cell.length_b   1.000
_cell.length_c   1.000
_cell.angle_alpha   90.00
_cell.angle_beta   90.00
_cell.angle_gamma   90.00
#
_symmetry.space_group_name_H-M   'P 1'
#
loop_
_entity.id
_entity.type
_entity.pdbx_description
1 polymer ?
#
loop_
_entity_poly.entity_id
_entity_poly.type
_entity_poly.pdbx_seq_one_letter_code
_entity_poly.pdbx_strand_id
1 'polypeptide(L)'
;MEARARRAVVLAASAIQTPVLLRRSGLSRGPVGDGLMAHPGVSVTGRFDEPVNSHLGATQGHEVTGLRREGIKVEALGFDLSILASRVPGAGREFARRLSELPHYAAWGAALRAEARGKVRSIGGRALVGYALTPNDTRKARRAARVLSDLFLAAGAREVYPHIAGFPEVIRNRDEAAAIEVSGPLAPGAYAMSMTHLFGTARMGSDPSNSVVGLDFQHHDVARLYVADSSVFPTNTGVNPQIAIMALAHLCAERILADSARGAV
;
A
#
# COMPACT_ATOMS: atom_id res chain seq x y z
N MET A 1 9.12 -25.00 22.85
CA MET A 1 10.46 -24.39 22.89
C MET A 1 10.28 -22.94 23.30
N GLU A 2 11.02 -22.47 24.30
CA GLU A 2 10.94 -21.10 24.83
C GLU A 2 12.27 -20.39 24.57
N ALA A 3 12.23 -19.17 24.04
CA ALA A 3 13.40 -18.31 23.85
C ALA A 3 13.29 -17.09 24.77
N ARG A 4 14.40 -16.71 25.42
CA ARG A 4 14.46 -15.57 26.34
C ARG A 4 15.49 -14.57 25.87
N ALA A 5 15.12 -13.29 25.89
CA ALA A 5 16.03 -12.19 25.56
C ALA A 5 16.45 -11.44 26.84
N ARG A 6 17.76 -11.33 27.07
CA ARG A 6 18.30 -10.64 28.26
C ARG A 6 18.17 -9.12 28.17
N ARG A 7 18.35 -8.57 26.96
CA ARG A 7 18.39 -7.14 26.71
C ARG A 7 17.04 -6.62 26.23
N ALA A 8 16.62 -6.93 25.01
CA ALA A 8 15.39 -6.39 24.46
C ALA A 8 14.62 -7.44 23.66
N VAL A 9 13.30 -7.27 23.60
CA VAL A 9 12.43 -7.92 22.62
C VAL A 9 11.97 -6.85 21.64
N VAL A 10 12.18 -7.07 20.34
CA VAL A 10 11.77 -6.12 19.29
C VAL A 10 10.70 -6.79 18.43
N LEU A 11 9.50 -6.21 18.41
CA LEU A 11 8.43 -6.62 17.48
C LEU A 11 8.63 -5.90 16.15
N ALA A 12 8.74 -6.69 15.08
CA ALA A 12 8.88 -6.22 13.71
C ALA A 12 8.03 -7.08 12.75
N ALA A 13 6.76 -7.27 13.10
CA ALA A 13 5.84 -8.19 12.41
C ALA A 13 4.87 -7.45 11.45
N SER A 14 5.19 -6.21 11.07
CA SER A 14 4.39 -5.29 10.25
C SER A 14 3.14 -4.76 10.93
N ALA A 15 2.54 -3.76 10.28
CA ALA A 15 1.24 -3.20 10.67
C ALA A 15 0.09 -4.22 10.78
N ILE A 16 0.22 -5.46 10.28
CA ILE A 16 -0.80 -6.48 10.46
C ILE A 16 -0.51 -7.40 11.65
N GLN A 17 0.67 -8.02 11.73
CA GLN A 17 0.89 -9.05 12.76
C GLN A 17 1.39 -8.49 14.08
N THR A 18 2.03 -7.32 14.11
CA THR A 18 2.44 -6.67 15.37
C THR A 18 1.26 -6.46 16.34
N PRO A 19 0.13 -5.84 15.94
CA PRO A 19 -1.00 -5.69 16.85
C PRO A 19 -1.67 -7.04 17.22
N VAL A 20 -1.57 -8.06 16.36
CA VAL A 20 -2.06 -9.41 16.67
C VAL A 20 -1.21 -10.06 17.77
N LEU A 21 0.12 -9.99 17.64
CA LEU A 21 1.06 -10.52 18.63
C LEU A 21 0.91 -9.80 19.99
N LEU A 22 0.82 -8.47 19.99
CA LEU A 22 0.57 -7.69 21.21
C LEU A 22 -0.71 -8.15 21.91
N ARG A 23 -1.84 -8.20 21.19
CA ARG A 23 -3.13 -8.64 21.76
C ARG A 23 -3.10 -10.07 22.25
N ARG A 24 -2.47 -10.99 21.52
CA ARG A 24 -2.31 -12.39 21.95
C ARG A 24 -1.41 -12.54 23.18
N SER A 25 -0.57 -11.55 23.45
CA SER A 25 0.29 -11.48 24.63
C SER A 25 -0.37 -10.75 25.80
N GLY A 26 -1.67 -10.40 25.70
CA GLY A 26 -2.39 -9.63 26.72
C GLY A 26 -2.10 -8.13 26.72
N LEU A 27 -1.34 -7.64 25.74
CA LEU A 27 -0.94 -6.23 25.63
C LEU A 27 -1.90 -5.50 24.68
N SER A 28 -2.98 -4.97 25.24
CA SER A 28 -4.02 -4.27 24.47
C SER A 28 -4.35 -2.87 24.99
N ARG A 29 -3.55 -2.31 25.90
CA ARG A 29 -3.71 -0.94 26.37
C ARG A 29 -3.41 0.05 25.23
N GLY A 30 -4.20 1.11 25.12
CA GLY A 30 -4.11 2.07 24.02
C GLY A 30 -4.71 1.54 22.71
N PRO A 31 -4.46 2.21 21.57
CA PRO A 31 -5.12 1.90 20.30
C PRO A 31 -4.45 0.74 19.53
N VAL A 32 -4.15 -0.39 20.19
CA VAL A 32 -3.50 -1.54 19.54
C VAL A 32 -4.38 -2.10 18.43
N GLY A 33 -3.90 -2.08 17.19
CA GLY A 33 -4.63 -2.49 16.01
C GLY A 33 -5.58 -1.43 15.45
N ASP A 34 -5.68 -0.24 16.06
CA ASP A 34 -6.58 0.82 15.59
C ASP A 34 -5.87 1.90 14.78
N GLY A 35 -6.56 2.39 13.75
CA GLY A 35 -6.04 3.43 12.87
C GLY A 35 -5.04 2.89 11.85
N LEU A 36 -5.27 1.65 11.38
CA LEU A 36 -4.58 1.13 10.20
C LEU A 36 -4.71 2.14 9.08
N MET A 37 -3.59 2.63 8.57
CA MET A 37 -3.56 3.43 7.36
C MET A 37 -2.92 2.62 6.26
N ALA A 38 -3.25 2.95 5.01
CA ALA A 38 -2.67 2.26 3.88
C ALA A 38 -2.40 3.19 2.70
N HIS A 39 -1.62 2.68 1.77
CA HIS A 39 -1.38 3.29 0.47
C HIS A 39 -2.08 2.43 -0.62
N PRO A 40 -3.41 2.54 -0.76
CA PRO A 40 -4.12 1.84 -1.82
C PRO A 40 -3.78 2.48 -3.17
N GLY A 41 -3.76 1.69 -4.23
CA GLY A 41 -3.50 2.19 -5.58
C GLY A 41 -4.34 1.48 -6.63
N VAL A 42 -4.73 2.24 -7.65
CA VAL A 42 -5.31 1.70 -8.88
C VAL A 42 -4.20 1.48 -9.90
N SER A 43 -4.47 0.63 -10.88
CA SER A 43 -3.60 0.47 -12.03
C SER A 43 -4.38 0.52 -13.32
N VAL A 44 -3.71 0.95 -14.37
CA VAL A 44 -4.22 0.95 -15.74
C VAL A 44 -3.20 0.22 -16.60
N THR A 45 -3.69 -0.54 -17.57
CA THR A 45 -2.83 -1.23 -18.55
C THR A 45 -3.04 -0.61 -19.93
N GLY A 46 -1.96 -0.32 -20.65
CA GLY A 46 -2.00 0.03 -22.07
C GLY A 46 -1.44 -1.09 -22.94
N ARG A 47 -2.05 -1.32 -24.11
CA ARG A 47 -1.51 -2.18 -25.17
C ARG A 47 -1.03 -1.32 -26.33
N PHE A 48 0.17 -1.63 -26.81
CA PHE A 48 0.85 -0.92 -27.89
C PHE A 48 0.99 -1.82 -29.13
N ASP A 49 1.21 -1.24 -30.29
CA ASP A 49 1.52 -2.03 -31.50
C ASP A 49 2.97 -2.53 -31.47
N GLU A 50 3.90 -1.75 -30.89
CA GLU A 50 5.30 -2.17 -30.67
C GLU A 50 5.49 -2.87 -29.32
N PRO A 51 6.43 -3.83 -29.20
CA PRO A 51 6.77 -4.43 -27.92
C PRO A 51 7.36 -3.42 -26.92
N VAL A 52 6.77 -3.33 -25.73
CA VAL A 52 7.26 -2.50 -24.61
C VAL A 52 8.13 -3.31 -23.64
N ASN A 53 7.85 -4.61 -23.50
CA ASN A 53 8.53 -5.52 -22.59
C ASN A 53 8.60 -5.02 -21.14
N SER A 54 7.47 -4.56 -20.59
CA SER A 54 7.43 -3.95 -19.24
C SER A 54 7.80 -4.90 -18.10
N HIS A 55 8.02 -6.19 -18.39
CA HIS A 55 8.52 -7.16 -17.44
C HIS A 55 10.04 -7.12 -17.26
N LEU A 56 10.74 -6.40 -18.14
CA LEU A 56 12.18 -6.17 -18.05
C LEU A 56 12.44 -4.81 -17.38
N GLY A 57 13.38 -4.79 -16.43
CA GLY A 57 13.80 -3.57 -15.73
C GLY A 57 13.21 -3.44 -14.31
N ALA A 58 13.41 -2.26 -13.72
CA ALA A 58 13.02 -2.00 -12.34
C ALA A 58 11.51 -1.76 -12.21
N THR A 59 10.88 -2.42 -11.24
CA THR A 59 9.58 -1.96 -10.75
C THR A 59 9.73 -0.57 -10.14
N GLN A 60 8.79 0.34 -10.38
CA GLN A 60 8.83 1.71 -9.85
C GLN A 60 10.09 2.50 -10.28
N GLY A 61 10.67 2.18 -11.44
CA GLY A 61 11.85 2.87 -11.99
C GLY A 61 11.60 4.31 -12.44
N HIS A 62 10.35 4.75 -12.49
CA HIS A 62 9.97 6.13 -12.78
C HIS A 62 8.71 6.52 -12.00
N GLU A 63 8.66 7.76 -11.53
CA GLU A 63 7.47 8.34 -10.88
C GLU A 63 7.09 9.70 -11.49
N VAL A 64 5.79 9.97 -11.52
CA VAL A 64 5.24 11.29 -11.89
C VAL A 64 4.60 11.91 -10.65
N THR A 65 5.11 13.08 -10.27
CA THR A 65 4.81 13.72 -8.99
C THR A 65 3.88 14.92 -9.09
N GLY A 66 3.47 15.30 -10.31
CA GLY A 66 2.63 16.49 -10.55
C GLY A 66 1.28 16.47 -9.82
N LEU A 67 0.75 15.29 -9.51
CA LEU A 67 -0.52 15.12 -8.79
C LEU A 67 -0.36 14.91 -7.27
N ARG A 68 0.85 15.08 -6.71
CA ARG A 68 1.07 14.87 -5.26
C ARG A 68 0.20 15.77 -4.38
N ARG A 69 -0.12 16.98 -4.84
CA ARG A 69 -1.05 17.90 -4.14
C ARG A 69 -2.48 17.38 -4.08
N GLU A 70 -2.88 16.57 -5.06
CA GLU A 70 -4.17 15.85 -5.07
C GLU A 70 -4.12 14.54 -4.27
N GLY A 71 -2.95 14.19 -3.70
CA GLY A 71 -2.72 12.94 -2.99
C GLY A 71 -2.58 11.74 -3.92
N ILE A 72 -2.17 11.94 -5.17
CA ILE A 72 -1.98 10.88 -6.17
C ILE A 72 -0.50 10.85 -6.56
N LYS A 73 0.10 9.67 -6.52
CA LYS A 73 1.47 9.42 -6.96
C LYS A 73 1.46 8.35 -8.05
N VAL A 74 1.85 8.73 -9.25
CA VAL A 74 1.88 7.84 -10.41
C VAL A 74 3.26 7.23 -10.55
N GLU A 75 3.33 5.95 -10.88
CA GLU A 75 4.59 5.22 -11.02
C GLU A 75 4.50 4.11 -12.08
N ALA A 76 5.63 3.86 -12.73
CA ALA A 76 5.79 2.73 -13.63
C ALA A 76 5.75 1.41 -12.85
N LEU A 77 5.00 0.43 -13.34
CA LEU A 77 4.95 -0.89 -12.73
C LEU A 77 5.64 -1.92 -13.64
N GLY A 78 6.92 -2.14 -13.37
CA GLY A 78 7.63 -3.32 -13.86
C GLY A 78 7.22 -4.53 -13.02
N PHE A 79 6.72 -5.58 -13.66
CA PHE A 79 6.27 -6.78 -12.97
C PHE A 79 6.82 -8.02 -13.64
N ASP A 80 7.08 -9.07 -12.86
CA ASP A 80 7.30 -10.37 -13.47
C ASP A 80 6.06 -10.79 -14.29
N LEU A 81 6.26 -11.73 -15.21
CA LEU A 81 5.22 -12.15 -16.16
C LEU A 81 3.96 -12.68 -15.45
N SER A 82 4.07 -13.26 -14.26
CA SER A 82 2.89 -13.79 -13.55
C SER A 82 1.97 -12.68 -13.04
N ILE A 83 2.56 -11.61 -12.47
CA ILE A 83 1.78 -10.45 -12.02
C ILE A 83 1.23 -9.67 -13.23
N LEU A 84 2.02 -9.51 -14.30
CA LEU A 84 1.54 -8.85 -15.51
C LEU A 84 0.37 -9.63 -16.14
N ALA A 85 0.47 -10.95 -16.24
CA ALA A 85 -0.59 -11.82 -16.72
C ALA A 85 -1.88 -11.68 -15.90
N SER A 86 -1.79 -11.53 -14.57
CA SER A 86 -2.95 -11.30 -13.71
C SER A 86 -3.69 -9.97 -13.97
N ARG A 87 -3.05 -9.06 -14.70
CA ARG A 87 -3.55 -7.71 -15.03
C ARG A 87 -4.01 -7.58 -16.48
N VAL A 88 -3.99 -8.68 -17.24
CA VAL A 88 -4.56 -8.77 -18.58
C VAL A 88 -6.03 -9.18 -18.44
N PRO A 89 -7.00 -8.39 -18.94
CA PRO A 89 -8.41 -8.72 -18.79
C PRO A 89 -8.85 -9.82 -19.76
N GLY A 90 -9.97 -10.48 -19.46
CA GLY A 90 -10.61 -11.49 -20.29
C GLY A 90 -10.58 -12.90 -19.70
N ALA A 91 -11.16 -13.86 -20.43
CA ALA A 91 -11.15 -15.28 -20.08
C ALA A 91 -11.03 -16.17 -21.33
N GLY A 92 -10.68 -17.44 -21.14
CA GLY A 92 -10.65 -18.44 -22.21
C GLY A 92 -9.70 -18.08 -23.36
N ARG A 93 -10.18 -18.23 -24.61
CA ARG A 93 -9.37 -17.99 -25.81
C ARG A 93 -8.91 -16.54 -25.95
N GLU A 94 -9.73 -15.57 -25.54
CA GLU A 94 -9.36 -14.16 -25.61
C GLU A 94 -8.25 -13.84 -24.60
N PHE A 95 -8.35 -14.37 -23.39
CA PHE A 95 -7.26 -14.25 -22.42
C PHE A 95 -5.97 -14.91 -22.94
N ALA A 96 -6.06 -16.12 -23.50
CA ALA A 96 -4.91 -16.81 -24.09
C ALA A 96 -4.25 -15.99 -25.22
N ARG A 97 -5.05 -15.35 -26.08
CA ARG A 97 -4.56 -14.45 -27.13
C ARG A 97 -3.83 -13.25 -26.52
N ARG A 98 -4.45 -12.54 -25.57
CA ARG A 98 -3.82 -11.38 -24.90
C ARG A 98 -2.56 -11.77 -24.12
N LEU A 99 -2.52 -12.97 -23.53
CA LEU A 99 -1.32 -13.51 -22.90
C LEU A 99 -0.18 -13.73 -23.90
N SER A 100 -0.48 -14.18 -25.12
CA SER A 100 0.54 -14.31 -26.18
C SER A 100 1.12 -12.95 -26.63
N GLU A 101 0.41 -11.87 -26.32
CA GLU A 101 0.77 -10.49 -26.64
C GLU A 101 1.38 -9.74 -25.44
N LEU A 102 1.67 -10.41 -24.31
CA LEU A 102 2.22 -9.77 -23.09
C LEU A 102 3.37 -8.77 -23.33
N PRO A 103 4.33 -9.00 -24.24
CA PRO A 103 5.36 -8.03 -24.58
C PRO A 103 4.85 -6.65 -25.00
N HIS A 104 3.62 -6.54 -25.51
CA HIS A 104 3.00 -5.31 -25.98
C HIS A 104 2.20 -4.57 -24.91
N TYR A 105 2.09 -5.15 -23.70
CA TYR A 105 1.37 -4.55 -22.59
C TYR A 105 2.34 -3.85 -21.64
N ALA A 106 1.90 -2.71 -21.10
CA ALA A 106 2.56 -2.02 -20.01
C ALA A 106 1.52 -1.60 -18.96
N ALA A 107 1.90 -1.71 -17.68
CA ALA A 107 1.05 -1.33 -16.57
C ALA A 107 1.69 -0.17 -15.79
N TRP A 108 0.86 0.81 -15.43
CA TRP A 108 1.25 1.90 -14.54
C TRP A 108 0.26 1.98 -13.38
N GLY A 109 0.78 2.37 -12.23
CA GLY A 109 0.05 2.46 -10.99
C GLY A 109 -0.11 3.90 -10.56
N ALA A 110 -1.18 4.15 -9.82
CA ALA A 110 -1.38 5.40 -9.12
C ALA A 110 -1.74 5.08 -7.68
N ALA A 111 -0.78 5.31 -6.79
CA ALA A 111 -0.94 5.12 -5.37
C ALA A 111 -1.52 6.39 -4.74
N LEU A 112 -2.45 6.19 -3.80
CA LEU A 112 -3.25 7.24 -3.20
C LEU A 112 -2.79 7.48 -1.77
N ARG A 113 -2.55 8.73 -1.43
CA ARG A 113 -2.53 9.18 -0.04
C ARG A 113 -3.97 9.16 0.50
N ALA A 114 -4.37 7.97 0.94
CA ALA A 114 -5.72 7.72 1.42
C ALA A 114 -5.97 8.35 2.79
N GLU A 115 -7.20 8.83 2.99
CA GLU A 115 -7.74 9.33 4.26
C GLU A 115 -8.35 8.21 5.10
N ALA A 116 -8.76 7.12 4.44
CA ALA A 116 -9.31 5.94 5.07
C ALA A 116 -8.45 5.43 6.23
N ARG A 117 -9.15 5.06 7.30
CA ARG A 117 -8.58 4.40 8.47
C ARG A 117 -9.32 3.09 8.70
N GLY A 118 -8.53 2.05 8.93
CA GLY A 118 -8.98 0.72 9.23
C GLY A 118 -8.59 0.26 10.62
N LYS A 119 -8.76 -1.04 10.82
CA LYS A 119 -8.50 -1.73 12.08
C LYS A 119 -7.97 -3.12 11.78
N VAL A 120 -7.05 -3.58 12.62
CA VAL A 120 -6.61 -4.97 12.68
C VAL A 120 -7.08 -5.56 14.00
N ARG A 121 -7.69 -6.73 13.90
CA ARG A 121 -8.15 -7.55 15.02
C ARG A 121 -7.58 -8.96 14.90
N SER A 122 -7.75 -9.76 15.95
CA SER A 122 -7.34 -11.16 15.97
C SER A 122 -8.55 -12.02 16.30
N ILE A 123 -8.88 -12.98 15.44
CA ILE A 123 -9.92 -13.99 15.67
C ILE A 123 -9.29 -15.36 15.47
N GLY A 124 -9.33 -16.23 16.48
CA GLY A 124 -8.71 -17.56 16.40
C GLY A 124 -7.21 -17.52 16.09
N GLY A 125 -6.51 -16.45 16.48
CA GLY A 125 -5.09 -16.25 16.18
C GLY A 125 -4.77 -15.77 14.76
N ARG A 126 -5.79 -15.56 13.91
CA ARG A 126 -5.64 -15.00 12.57
C ARG A 126 -5.96 -13.51 12.55
N ALA A 127 -5.21 -12.76 11.76
CA ALA A 127 -5.47 -11.35 11.54
C ALA A 127 -6.78 -11.14 10.78
N LEU A 128 -7.66 -10.31 11.32
CA LEU A 128 -8.81 -9.78 10.61
C LEU A 128 -8.56 -8.30 10.32
N VAL A 129 -8.53 -7.95 9.03
CA VAL A 129 -8.27 -6.59 8.56
C VAL A 129 -9.59 -5.97 8.10
N GLY A 130 -10.01 -4.91 8.77
CA GLY A 130 -11.11 -4.06 8.33
C GLY A 130 -10.55 -2.77 7.75
N TYR A 131 -10.80 -2.51 6.47
CA TYR A 131 -10.39 -1.28 5.80
C TYR A 131 -11.38 -0.95 4.68
N ALA A 132 -11.83 0.29 4.62
CA ALA A 132 -12.75 0.75 3.59
C ALA A 132 -12.33 2.16 3.14
N LEU A 133 -12.30 2.37 1.83
CA LEU A 133 -12.04 3.69 1.28
C LEU A 133 -13.13 4.69 1.66
N THR A 134 -12.73 5.93 1.88
CA THR A 134 -13.67 7.03 1.97
C THR A 134 -14.21 7.41 0.58
N PRO A 135 -15.34 8.13 0.49
CA PRO A 135 -15.78 8.69 -0.78
C PRO A 135 -14.73 9.58 -1.45
N ASN A 136 -13.88 10.26 -0.68
CA ASN A 136 -12.80 11.09 -1.23
C ASN A 136 -11.68 10.24 -1.84
N ASP A 137 -11.32 9.13 -1.18
CA ASP A 137 -10.34 8.20 -1.71
C ASP A 137 -10.83 7.58 -3.03
N THR A 138 -12.13 7.26 -3.15
CA THR A 138 -12.70 6.78 -4.41
C THR A 138 -12.67 7.83 -5.51
N ARG A 139 -12.91 9.12 -5.18
CA ARG A 139 -12.74 10.20 -6.16
C ARG A 139 -11.29 10.32 -6.63
N LYS A 140 -10.31 10.18 -5.73
CA LYS A 140 -8.88 10.14 -6.10
C LYS A 140 -8.56 8.93 -6.97
N ALA A 141 -9.11 7.75 -6.67
CA ALA A 141 -8.95 6.54 -7.49
C ALA A 141 -9.49 6.75 -8.92
N ARG A 142 -10.67 7.36 -9.04
CA ARG A 142 -11.30 7.69 -10.32
C ARG A 142 -10.47 8.69 -11.12
N ARG A 143 -10.02 9.77 -10.48
CA ARG A 143 -9.10 10.77 -11.05
C ARG A 143 -7.80 10.13 -11.53
N ALA A 144 -7.22 9.26 -10.71
CA ALA A 144 -5.99 8.54 -11.02
C ALA A 144 -6.14 7.62 -12.25
N ALA A 145 -7.21 6.82 -12.30
CA ALA A 145 -7.50 5.96 -13.45
C ALA A 145 -7.70 6.79 -14.74
N ARG A 146 -8.39 7.93 -14.64
CA ARG A 146 -8.55 8.88 -15.75
C ARG A 146 -7.23 9.43 -16.27
N VAL A 147 -6.35 9.89 -15.37
CA VAL A 147 -5.06 10.46 -15.77
C VAL A 147 -4.13 9.40 -16.36
N LEU A 148 -4.06 8.23 -15.73
CA LEU A 148 -3.28 7.11 -16.28
C LEU A 148 -3.77 6.69 -17.66
N SER A 149 -5.09 6.67 -17.88
CA SER A 149 -5.64 6.32 -19.19
C SER A 149 -5.22 7.32 -20.28
N ASP A 150 -5.26 8.61 -19.97
CA ASP A 150 -4.76 9.65 -20.87
C ASP A 150 -3.25 9.55 -21.10
N LEU A 151 -2.48 9.21 -20.07
CA LEU A 151 -1.04 9.01 -20.19
C LEU A 151 -0.72 7.90 -21.17
N PHE A 152 -1.42 6.76 -21.09
CA PHE A 152 -1.24 5.66 -22.04
C PHE A 152 -1.65 6.04 -23.46
N LEU A 153 -2.80 6.69 -23.63
CA LEU A 153 -3.24 7.16 -24.95
C LEU A 153 -2.24 8.16 -25.56
N ALA A 154 -1.73 9.10 -24.76
CA ALA A 154 -0.72 10.06 -25.19
C ALA A 154 0.62 9.39 -25.54
N ALA A 155 0.95 8.28 -24.88
CA ALA A 155 2.12 7.48 -25.18
C ALA A 155 1.96 6.60 -26.45
N GLY A 156 0.77 6.57 -27.06
CA GLY A 156 0.49 5.79 -28.27
C GLY A 156 -0.11 4.41 -28.01
N ALA A 157 -0.67 4.15 -26.82
CA ALA A 157 -1.42 2.93 -26.58
C ALA A 157 -2.66 2.88 -27.48
N ARG A 158 -2.85 1.75 -28.17
CA ARG A 158 -4.02 1.50 -29.04
C ARG A 158 -5.25 1.13 -28.24
N GLU A 159 -5.04 0.46 -27.11
CA GLU A 159 -6.08 0.04 -26.18
C GLU A 159 -5.63 0.30 -24.76
N VAL A 160 -6.53 0.83 -23.95
CA VAL A 160 -6.31 1.11 -22.53
C VAL A 160 -7.37 0.39 -21.70
N TYR A 161 -6.92 -0.31 -20.67
CA TYR A 161 -7.76 -1.10 -19.78
C TYR A 161 -7.75 -0.44 -18.40
N PRO A 162 -8.84 0.25 -18.01
CA PRO A 162 -8.88 1.02 -16.77
C PRO A 162 -9.07 0.15 -15.52
N HIS A 163 -9.47 -1.13 -15.69
CA HIS A 163 -9.74 -2.10 -14.62
C HIS A 163 -10.82 -1.62 -13.63
N ILE A 164 -11.92 -1.09 -14.18
CA ILE A 164 -13.07 -0.60 -13.43
C ILE A 164 -14.30 -1.45 -13.77
N ALA A 165 -14.81 -2.20 -12.79
CA ALA A 165 -16.01 -3.00 -12.95
C ALA A 165 -17.24 -2.10 -13.16
N GLY A 166 -18.08 -2.43 -14.15
CA GLY A 166 -19.23 -1.61 -14.53
C GLY A 166 -18.89 -0.39 -15.39
N PHE A 167 -17.66 -0.32 -15.91
CA PHE A 167 -17.21 0.65 -16.91
C PHE A 167 -16.70 -0.11 -18.17
N PRO A 168 -16.64 0.50 -19.37
CA PRO A 168 -16.04 -0.15 -20.54
C PRO A 168 -14.68 -0.79 -20.25
N GLU A 169 -14.50 -2.04 -20.69
CA GLU A 169 -13.25 -2.80 -20.52
C GLU A 169 -12.08 -2.14 -21.27
N VAL A 170 -12.36 -1.53 -22.43
CA VAL A 170 -11.37 -0.95 -23.32
C VAL A 170 -11.72 0.50 -23.64
N ILE A 171 -10.72 1.37 -23.53
CA ILE A 171 -10.71 2.78 -23.93
C ILE A 171 -9.73 2.95 -25.08
N ARG A 172 -10.09 3.73 -26.09
CA ARG A 172 -9.27 3.95 -27.31
C ARG A 172 -9.04 5.42 -27.63
N ASN A 173 -9.71 6.34 -26.95
CA ASN A 173 -9.57 7.77 -27.17
C ASN A 173 -9.78 8.56 -25.86
N ARG A 174 -9.43 9.85 -25.91
CA ARG A 174 -9.46 10.73 -24.74
C ARG A 174 -10.87 11.04 -24.24
N ASP A 175 -11.88 10.98 -25.09
CA ASP A 175 -13.28 11.23 -24.72
C ASP A 175 -13.81 10.05 -23.88
N GLU A 176 -13.53 8.82 -24.31
CA GLU A 176 -13.79 7.61 -23.54
C GLU A 176 -13.03 7.61 -22.21
N ALA A 177 -11.78 8.08 -22.19
CA ALA A 177 -11.05 8.28 -20.94
C ALA A 177 -11.78 9.29 -20.05
N ALA A 178 -12.17 10.46 -20.57
CA ALA A 178 -12.91 11.51 -19.84
C ALA A 178 -14.20 11.01 -19.18
N ALA A 179 -14.89 10.05 -19.80
CA ALA A 179 -16.07 9.44 -19.22
C ALA A 179 -15.81 8.73 -17.87
N ILE A 180 -14.57 8.34 -17.53
CA ILE A 180 -14.23 7.78 -16.22
C ILE A 180 -14.64 8.72 -15.08
N GLU A 181 -14.39 10.03 -15.20
CA GLU A 181 -14.74 10.99 -14.14
C GLU A 181 -16.22 11.42 -14.18
N VAL A 182 -16.88 11.29 -15.33
CA VAL A 182 -18.27 11.70 -15.54
C VAL A 182 -19.25 10.60 -15.12
N SER A 183 -19.09 9.39 -15.67
CA SER A 183 -20.00 8.26 -15.48
C SER A 183 -19.37 7.05 -14.80
N GLY A 184 -18.06 7.10 -14.49
CA GLY A 184 -17.38 6.03 -13.76
C GLY A 184 -17.99 5.80 -12.37
N PRO A 185 -18.10 4.53 -11.92
CA PRO A 185 -18.70 4.17 -10.64
C PRO A 185 -18.09 4.92 -9.45
N LEU A 186 -18.92 5.26 -8.46
CA LEU A 186 -18.47 5.82 -7.17
C LEU A 186 -18.30 4.76 -6.08
N ALA A 187 -18.64 3.51 -6.37
CA ALA A 187 -18.46 2.40 -5.44
C ALA A 187 -16.96 2.04 -5.36
N PRO A 188 -16.34 2.02 -4.17
CA PRO A 188 -14.92 1.67 -4.03
C PRO A 188 -14.58 0.30 -4.61
N GLY A 189 -15.48 -0.68 -4.46
CA GLY A 189 -15.29 -2.05 -4.94
C GLY A 189 -15.29 -2.19 -6.47
N ALA A 190 -15.63 -1.14 -7.22
CA ALA A 190 -15.53 -1.15 -8.67
C ALA A 190 -14.09 -1.05 -9.17
N TYR A 191 -13.17 -0.51 -8.38
CA TYR A 191 -11.79 -0.25 -8.80
C TYR A 191 -10.91 -1.43 -8.41
N ALA A 192 -10.22 -2.03 -9.38
CA ALA A 192 -9.19 -3.02 -9.10
C ALA A 192 -8.02 -2.35 -8.37
N MET A 193 -7.93 -2.58 -7.07
CA MET A 193 -6.95 -1.95 -6.21
C MET A 193 -5.94 -2.94 -5.64
N SER A 194 -4.73 -2.45 -5.46
CA SER A 194 -3.71 -3.11 -4.65
C SER A 194 -3.42 -2.27 -3.42
N MET A 195 -3.14 -2.94 -2.30
CA MET A 195 -2.78 -2.29 -1.05
C MET A 195 -1.41 -2.82 -0.64
N THR A 196 -0.38 -2.03 -0.92
CA THR A 196 1.02 -2.48 -0.82
C THR A 196 1.72 -2.00 0.44
N HIS A 197 1.30 -0.86 1.00
CA HIS A 197 1.92 -0.27 2.18
C HIS A 197 0.89 -0.07 3.30
N LEU A 198 1.23 -0.51 4.51
CA LEU A 198 0.34 -0.58 5.66
C LEU A 198 1.02 0.02 6.89
N PHE A 199 0.28 0.77 7.71
CA PHE A 199 0.85 1.62 8.76
C PHE A 199 -0.02 1.72 10.02
N GLY A 200 0.59 2.15 11.13
CA GLY A 200 -0.10 2.89 12.21
C GLY A 200 -0.88 2.09 13.24
N THR A 201 -0.83 0.76 13.19
CA THR A 201 -1.58 -0.11 14.10
C THR A 201 -0.93 -0.31 15.48
N ALA A 202 0.30 0.16 15.68
CA ALA A 202 0.92 0.26 16.99
C ALA A 202 1.64 1.61 17.08
N ARG A 203 0.87 2.69 16.83
CA ARG A 203 1.42 4.02 16.57
C ARG A 203 2.30 4.54 17.72
N MET A 204 3.34 5.26 17.34
CA MET A 204 4.21 6.00 18.23
C MET A 204 3.56 7.30 18.70
N GLY A 205 3.77 7.67 19.96
CA GLY A 205 3.32 8.94 20.53
C GLY A 205 3.75 9.12 21.98
N SER A 206 3.57 10.33 22.52
CA SER A 206 3.93 10.66 23.91
C SER A 206 2.84 10.33 24.93
N ASP A 207 1.61 10.03 24.47
CA ASP A 207 0.46 9.78 25.33
C ASP A 207 -0.01 8.32 25.21
N PRO A 208 0.06 7.50 26.28
CA PRO A 208 -0.35 6.10 26.26
C PRO A 208 -1.86 5.89 26.03
N SER A 209 -2.69 6.94 26.16
CA SER A 209 -4.11 6.87 25.85
C SER A 209 -4.38 6.77 24.35
N ASN A 210 -3.47 7.29 23.52
CA ASN A 210 -3.64 7.41 22.07
C ASN A 210 -2.48 6.84 21.25
N SER A 211 -1.51 6.18 21.89
CA SER A 211 -0.36 5.53 21.26
C SER A 211 -0.01 4.23 21.96
N VAL A 212 0.76 3.37 21.29
CA VAL A 212 1.16 2.03 21.79
C VAL A 212 2.61 2.04 22.27
N VAL A 213 3.46 2.82 21.59
CA VAL A 213 4.86 2.99 21.96
C VAL A 213 5.20 4.46 22.17
N GLY A 214 6.16 4.72 23.04
CA GLY A 214 6.78 6.02 23.24
C GLY A 214 7.59 6.48 22.03
N LEU A 215 8.08 7.73 22.09
CA LEU A 215 8.99 8.30 21.07
C LEU A 215 10.34 7.58 21.00
N ASP A 216 10.62 6.70 21.95
CA ASP A 216 11.79 5.84 22.06
C ASP A 216 11.52 4.40 21.58
N PHE A 217 10.41 4.16 20.89
CA PHE A 217 9.96 2.87 20.36
C PHE A 217 9.56 1.83 21.41
N GLN A 218 9.69 2.13 22.72
CA GLN A 218 9.36 1.20 23.78
C GLN A 218 7.85 1.21 24.05
N HIS A 219 7.28 0.03 24.31
CA HIS A 219 5.89 -0.11 24.75
C HIS A 219 5.67 0.60 26.08
N HIS A 220 4.61 1.41 26.19
CA HIS A 220 4.37 2.27 27.35
C HIS A 220 4.35 1.54 28.70
N ASP A 221 3.85 0.30 28.71
CA ASP A 221 3.68 -0.48 29.96
C ASP A 221 4.72 -1.58 30.17
N VAL A 222 5.56 -1.87 29.18
CA VAL A 222 6.43 -3.06 29.21
C VAL A 222 7.86 -2.64 28.92
N ALA A 223 8.66 -2.60 29.98
CA ALA A 223 10.08 -2.34 29.88
C ALA A 223 10.76 -3.34 28.94
N ARG A 224 11.66 -2.84 28.08
CA ARG A 224 12.48 -3.63 27.15
C ARG A 224 11.69 -4.34 26.04
N LEU A 225 10.42 -3.99 25.85
CA LEU A 225 9.63 -4.37 24.67
C LEU A 225 9.57 -3.19 23.70
N TYR A 226 10.14 -3.34 22.52
CA TYR A 226 10.17 -2.30 21.49
C TYR A 226 9.36 -2.74 20.27
N VAL A 227 8.89 -1.77 19.48
CA VAL A 227 8.25 -2.00 18.19
C VAL A 227 9.00 -1.23 17.11
N ALA A 228 9.45 -1.92 16.06
CA ALA A 228 10.30 -1.36 15.00
C ALA A 228 9.85 -1.84 13.62
N ASP A 229 8.62 -1.49 13.23
CA ASP A 229 8.11 -1.72 11.87
C ASP A 229 7.10 -0.62 11.47
N SER A 230 6.46 -0.77 10.31
CA SER A 230 5.52 0.22 9.77
C SER A 230 4.31 0.52 10.68
N SER A 231 3.99 -0.34 11.65
CA SER A 231 2.92 -0.15 12.64
C SER A 231 3.11 1.11 13.49
N VAL A 232 4.36 1.58 13.68
CA VAL A 232 4.65 2.73 14.56
C VAL A 232 4.39 4.08 13.90
N PHE A 233 4.22 4.12 12.58
CA PHE A 233 4.02 5.38 11.85
C PHE A 233 2.75 6.11 12.34
N PRO A 234 2.85 7.39 12.76
CA PRO A 234 1.69 8.14 13.23
C PRO A 234 0.77 8.58 12.09
N THR A 235 1.29 8.67 10.86
CA THR A 235 0.55 9.10 9.67
C THR A 235 0.96 8.31 8.42
N ASN A 236 0.07 8.30 7.43
CA ASN A 236 0.36 7.79 6.09
C ASN A 236 1.36 8.71 5.38
N THR A 237 2.47 8.15 4.90
CA THR A 237 3.53 8.87 4.18
C THR A 237 3.10 9.34 2.79
N GLY A 238 2.12 8.68 2.16
CA GLY A 238 1.70 8.97 0.78
C GLY A 238 2.77 8.68 -0.28
N VAL A 239 3.86 8.02 0.11
CA VAL A 239 5.00 7.60 -0.72
C VAL A 239 5.54 6.27 -0.19
N ASN A 240 6.41 5.62 -0.96
CA ASN A 240 6.93 4.30 -0.63
C ASN A 240 7.75 4.37 0.66
N PRO A 241 7.41 3.58 1.69
CA PRO A 241 7.92 3.81 3.04
C PRO A 241 9.22 3.08 3.36
N GLN A 242 9.80 2.31 2.44
CA GLN A 242 10.92 1.40 2.73
C GLN A 242 12.07 2.13 3.44
N ILE A 243 12.56 3.24 2.87
CA ILE A 243 13.66 4.01 3.46
C ILE A 243 13.26 4.57 4.83
N ALA A 244 12.03 5.04 4.99
CA ALA A 244 11.54 5.55 6.27
C ALA A 244 11.44 4.45 7.34
N ILE A 245 11.00 3.24 6.98
CA ILE A 245 10.96 2.08 7.87
C ILE A 245 12.37 1.68 8.29
N MET A 246 13.31 1.63 7.33
CA MET A 246 14.73 1.33 7.61
C MET A 246 15.35 2.37 8.56
N ALA A 247 15.07 3.66 8.32
CA ALA A 247 15.55 4.74 9.18
C ALA A 247 14.98 4.62 10.61
N LEU A 248 13.68 4.34 10.77
CA LEU A 248 13.07 4.12 12.09
C LEU A 248 13.62 2.87 12.80
N ALA A 249 13.85 1.78 12.06
CA ALA A 249 14.46 0.58 12.63
C ALA A 249 15.88 0.86 13.12
N HIS A 250 16.68 1.63 12.36
CA HIS A 250 18.00 2.06 12.76
C HIS A 250 17.97 2.95 14.02
N LEU A 251 17.07 3.94 14.07
CA LEU A 251 16.88 4.80 15.25
C LEU A 251 16.47 3.99 16.49
N CYS A 252 15.60 2.98 16.33
CA CYS A 252 15.22 2.08 17.42
C CYS A 252 16.43 1.30 17.94
N ALA A 253 17.29 0.78 17.04
CA ALA A 253 18.50 0.07 17.43
C ALA A 253 19.47 0.97 18.23
N GLU A 254 19.72 2.18 17.76
CA GLU A 254 20.53 3.19 18.49
C GLU A 254 19.96 3.47 19.89
N ARG A 255 18.63 3.55 20.00
CA ARG A 255 17.96 3.78 21.28
C ARG A 255 18.16 2.62 22.25
N ILE A 256 17.99 1.38 21.79
CA ILE A 256 18.21 0.17 22.59
C ILE A 256 19.67 0.09 23.08
N LEU A 257 20.64 0.43 22.24
CA LEU A 257 22.06 0.48 22.61
C LEU A 257 22.31 1.54 23.69
N ALA A 258 21.75 2.73 23.54
CA ALA A 258 21.88 3.81 24.51
C ALA A 258 21.24 3.47 25.86
N ASP A 259 20.07 2.82 25.88
CA ASP A 259 19.41 2.37 27.11
C ASP A 259 20.22 1.26 27.81
N SER A 260 20.82 0.35 27.03
CA SER A 260 21.73 -0.69 27.56
C SER A 260 22.98 -0.10 28.20
N ALA A 261 23.57 0.94 27.61
CA ALA A 261 24.74 1.61 28.17
C ALA A 261 24.45 2.35 29.49
N ARG A 262 23.20 2.81 29.68
CA ARG A 262 22.75 3.47 30.91
C ARG A 262 22.31 2.50 32.03
N GLY A 263 22.39 1.18 31.80
CA GLY A 263 21.89 0.18 32.75
C GLY A 263 20.37 0.14 32.89
N ALA A 264 19.64 0.74 31.95
CA ALA A 264 18.18 0.74 31.92
C ALA A 264 17.60 -0.53 31.25
N VAL A 265 18.46 -1.45 30.77
CA VAL A 265 18.11 -2.67 30.01
C VAL A 265 18.93 -3.87 30.45
#